data_AF-A0A0F9END3-F1
#
_entry.id   AF-A0A0F9END3-F1
#
_cell.length_a   1.000
_cell.length_b   1.000
_cell.length_c   1.000
_cell.angle_alpha   90.00
_cell.angle_beta   90.00
_cell.angle_gamma   90.00
#
_symmetry.space_group_name_H-M   'P 1'
#
loop_
_entity.id
_entity.type
_entity.pdbx_description
1 polymer ?
#
loop_
_entity_poly.entity_id
_entity_poly.type
_entity_poly.pdbx_seq_one_letter_code
_entity_poly.pdbx_strand_id
1 'polypeptide(L)'
;MATEQTVRTIVLNAGADLSAALLQFSVLKLDANGDVVLTADPADVPVGVLQNSPKDGEQALVALLDGAIVKMVAGAAIAANVLVTAHATVDG
;
A
#
# COMPACT_ATOMS: atom_id res chain seq x y z
N MET A 1 -3.06 16.85 25.40
CA MET A 1 -3.99 15.83 24.88
C MET A 1 -3.20 14.98 23.91
N ALA A 2 -2.98 13.71 24.23
CA ALA A 2 -2.34 12.77 23.31
C ALA A 2 -3.46 12.14 22.47
N THR A 3 -3.46 12.41 21.17
CA THR A 3 -4.32 11.70 20.22
C THR A 3 -3.61 10.42 19.82
N GLU A 4 -4.19 9.28 20.17
CA GLU A 4 -3.78 7.99 19.61
C GLU A 4 -4.27 7.94 18.16
N GLN A 5 -3.34 8.07 17.20
CA GLN A 5 -3.68 7.86 15.81
C GLN A 5 -3.63 6.37 15.52
N THR A 6 -4.71 5.66 15.86
CA THR A 6 -4.87 4.25 15.51
C THR A 6 -5.01 4.17 13.99
N VAL A 7 -3.97 3.68 13.31
CA VAL A 7 -4.01 3.40 11.87
C VAL A 7 -5.07 2.33 11.63
N ARG A 8 -6.17 2.70 10.96
CA ARG A 8 -7.24 1.77 10.64
C ARG A 8 -6.70 0.71 9.67
N THR A 9 -6.67 -0.53 10.14
CA THR A 9 -6.18 -1.67 9.37
C THR A 9 -7.34 -2.59 9.05
N ILE A 10 -7.44 -3.01 7.79
CA ILE A 10 -8.42 -4.00 7.32
C ILE A 10 -7.69 -5.25 6.81
N VAL A 11 -8.42 -6.36 6.78
CA VAL A 11 -7.92 -7.63 6.23
C VAL A 11 -8.57 -7.85 4.87
N LEU A 12 -7.75 -8.09 3.85
CA LEU A 12 -8.16 -8.39 2.49
C LEU A 12 -7.34 -9.59 1.97
N ASN A 13 -7.76 -10.19 0.87
CA ASN A 13 -7.02 -11.27 0.23
C ASN A 13 -5.98 -10.71 -0.74
N ALA A 14 -4.77 -11.25 -0.73
CA ALA A 14 -3.76 -10.92 -1.73
C ALA A 14 -4.09 -11.60 -3.07
N GLY A 15 -4.14 -10.82 -4.16
CA GLY A 15 -4.36 -11.34 -5.52
C GLY A 15 -3.07 -11.65 -6.29
N ALA A 16 -1.93 -11.57 -5.62
CA ALA A 16 -0.60 -11.89 -6.14
C ALA A 16 0.36 -12.20 -4.97
N ASP A 17 1.58 -12.68 -5.29
CA ASP A 17 2.64 -12.81 -4.30
C ASP A 17 3.17 -11.42 -3.88
N LEU A 18 2.81 -10.99 -2.68
CA LEU A 18 3.26 -9.74 -2.06
C LEU A 18 4.27 -9.99 -0.94
N SER A 19 4.86 -11.20 -0.89
CA SER A 19 5.75 -11.61 0.20
C SER A 19 7.17 -11.03 0.10
N ALA A 20 7.51 -10.42 -1.03
CA ALA A 20 8.79 -9.74 -1.19
C ALA A 20 8.89 -8.60 -0.16
N ALA A 21 9.94 -8.62 0.66
CA ALA A 21 10.12 -7.67 1.76
C ALA A 21 10.14 -6.19 1.31
N LEU A 22 10.53 -5.93 0.06
CA LEU A 22 10.48 -4.59 -0.55
C LEU A 22 9.04 -4.09 -0.81
N LEU A 23 8.07 -5.00 -0.88
CA LEU A 23 6.66 -4.66 -1.08
C LEU A 23 5.96 -4.31 0.24
N GLN A 24 6.57 -4.60 1.39
CA GLN A 24 6.07 -4.10 2.66
C GLN A 24 6.12 -2.56 2.63
N PHE A 25 5.04 -1.93 3.08
CA PHE A 25 4.84 -0.47 2.97
C PHE A 25 4.70 0.06 1.53
N SER A 26 4.41 -0.82 0.55
CA SER A 26 3.99 -0.39 -0.78
C SER A 26 2.51 -0.05 -0.83
N VAL A 27 2.16 0.81 -1.79
CA VAL A 27 0.79 1.26 -2.01
C VAL A 27 0.02 0.23 -2.85
N LEU A 28 -1.15 -0.16 -2.35
CA LEU A 28 -1.99 -1.20 -2.92
C LEU A 28 -3.26 -0.62 -3.54
N LYS A 29 -3.78 -1.34 -4.55
CA LYS A 29 -5.11 -1.13 -5.12
C LYS A 29 -5.94 -2.40 -4.99
N LEU A 30 -7.24 -2.30 -5.27
CA LEU A 30 -8.12 -3.44 -5.46
C LEU A 30 -8.18 -3.82 -6.93
N ASP A 31 -8.14 -5.11 -7.22
CA ASP A 31 -8.43 -5.64 -8.55
C ASP A 31 -9.95 -5.73 -8.80
N ALA A 32 -10.35 -6.29 -9.94
CA ALA A 32 -11.76 -6.44 -10.30
C ALA A 32 -12.52 -7.47 -9.43
N ASN A 33 -11.80 -8.35 -8.74
CA ASN A 33 -12.37 -9.37 -7.84
C ASN A 33 -12.47 -8.88 -6.39
N GLY A 34 -11.84 -7.75 -6.06
CA GLY A 34 -11.75 -7.21 -4.71
C GLY A 34 -10.53 -7.70 -3.93
N ASP A 35 -9.55 -8.30 -4.60
CA ASP A 35 -8.28 -8.72 -4.03
C ASP A 35 -7.26 -7.57 -4.09
N VAL A 36 -6.33 -7.54 -3.14
CA VAL A 36 -5.29 -6.51 -3.10
C VAL A 36 -4.11 -6.88 -3.98
N VAL A 37 -3.72 -5.92 -4.82
CA VAL A 37 -2.59 -6.03 -5.73
C VAL A 37 -1.77 -4.76 -5.69
N LEU A 38 -0.53 -4.82 -6.17
CA LEU A 38 0.29 -3.63 -6.30
C LEU A 38 -0.34 -2.64 -7.28
N THR A 39 -0.15 -1.36 -6.97
CA THR A 39 -0.51 -0.30 -7.90
C THR A 39 0.44 -0.32 -9.09
N ALA A 40 -0.11 -0.37 -10.31
CA ALA A 40 0.67 -0.51 -11.54
C ALA A 40 0.78 0.81 -12.30
N ASP A 41 -0.23 1.69 -12.18
CA ASP A 41 -0.35 2.93 -12.93
C ASP A 41 -0.58 4.12 -11.97
N PRO A 42 0.00 5.30 -12.22
CA PRO A 42 -0.26 6.50 -11.41
C PRO A 42 -1.71 6.99 -11.42
N ALA A 43 -2.53 6.57 -12.38
CA ALA A 43 -3.97 6.81 -12.43
C ALA A 43 -4.80 5.79 -11.62
N ASP A 44 -4.19 4.71 -11.14
CA ASP A 44 -4.87 3.78 -10.25
C ASP A 44 -5.26 4.49 -8.94
N VAL A 45 -6.40 4.09 -8.38
CA VAL A 45 -6.87 4.61 -7.10
C VAL A 45 -6.28 3.77 -5.97
N PRO A 46 -5.34 4.30 -5.17
CA PRO A 46 -4.76 3.56 -4.06
C PRO A 46 -5.77 3.43 -2.91
N VAL A 47 -5.82 2.24 -2.31
CA VAL A 47 -6.71 1.92 -1.19
C VAL A 47 -5.99 1.98 0.14
N GLY A 48 -4.71 1.62 0.15
CA GLY A 48 -3.96 1.54 1.40
C GLY A 48 -2.51 1.14 1.23
N VAL A 49 -1.86 0.92 2.37
CA VAL A 49 -0.45 0.53 2.46
C VAL A 49 -0.34 -0.85 3.12
N LEU A 50 0.44 -1.73 2.48
CA LEU A 50 0.69 -3.09 2.98
C LEU A 50 1.49 -3.07 4.29
N GLN A 51 1.01 -3.78 5.32
CA GLN A 51 1.68 -3.89 6.63
C GLN A 51 2.39 -5.23 6.83
N ASN A 52 2.00 -6.28 6.11
CA ASN A 52 2.60 -7.61 6.21
C ASN A 52 3.20 -8.07 4.86
N SER A 53 3.53 -9.35 4.74
CA SER A 53 4.15 -9.93 3.53
C SER A 53 3.41 -11.21 3.11
N PRO A 54 2.16 -11.10 2.63
CA PRO A 54 1.32 -12.25 2.28
C PRO A 54 1.71 -12.81 0.90
N LYS A 55 1.61 -14.12 0.74
CA LYS A 55 1.64 -14.78 -0.58
C LYS A 55 0.27 -14.69 -1.26
N ASP A 56 0.21 -15.08 -2.52
CA ASP A 56 -1.04 -15.17 -3.27
C ASP A 56 -2.11 -15.98 -2.51
N GLY A 57 -3.31 -15.43 -2.39
CA GLY A 57 -4.43 -15.99 -1.64
C GLY A 57 -4.33 -15.88 -0.11
N GLU A 58 -3.24 -15.36 0.46
CA GLU A 58 -3.11 -15.15 1.91
C GLU A 58 -3.73 -13.81 2.36
N GLN A 59 -3.91 -13.67 3.68
CA GLN A 59 -4.49 -12.47 4.28
C GLN A 59 -3.48 -11.32 4.28
N ALA A 60 -3.80 -10.25 3.55
CA ALA A 60 -3.10 -8.99 3.53
C ALA A 60 -3.67 -8.02 4.57
N LEU A 61 -2.79 -7.43 5.37
CA LEU A 61 -3.11 -6.36 6.31
C LEU A 61 -2.88 -5.02 5.63
N VAL A 62 -3.95 -4.26 5.45
CA VAL A 62 -3.93 -2.99 4.71
C VAL A 62 -4.27 -1.83 5.64
N ALA A 63 -3.34 -0.90 5.79
CA ALA A 63 -3.58 0.38 6.44
C ALA A 63 -4.29 1.33 5.48
N LEU A 64 -5.48 1.79 5.84
CA LEU A 64 -6.27 2.71 5.03
C LEU A 64 -5.66 4.11 5.03
N LEU A 65 -5.68 4.78 3.87
CA LEU A 65 -5.16 6.14 3.69
C LEU A 65 -6.10 7.26 4.20
N ASP A 66 -7.33 6.92 4.62
CA ASP A 66 -8.35 7.88 5.05
C ASP A 66 -7.98 8.57 6.38
N GLY A 67 -7.39 9.77 6.29
CA GLY A 67 -6.98 10.59 7.43
C GLY A 67 -5.83 10.02 8.26
N ALA A 68 -5.12 9.02 7.73
CA ALA A 68 -4.04 8.32 8.44
C ALA A 68 -2.65 8.87 8.07
N ILE A 69 -1.74 8.84 9.04
CA ILE A 69 -0.30 8.99 8.79
C ILE A 69 0.27 7.58 8.64
N VAL A 70 0.84 7.29 7.47
CA VAL A 70 1.41 5.98 7.13
C VAL A 70 2.88 6.09 6.74
N LYS A 71 3.63 5.01 6.95
CA LYS A 71 5.01 4.88 6.42
C LYS A 71 4.93 4.21 5.06
N MET A 72 5.73 4.68 4.11
CA MET A 72 5.75 4.17 2.74
C MET A 72 7.20 4.04 2.25
N VAL A 73 7.46 3.10 1.34
CA VAL A 73 8.70 3.09 0.57
C VAL A 73 8.61 4.13 -0.53
N ALA A 74 9.61 5.01 -0.63
CA ALA A 74 9.71 6.00 -1.68
C ALA A 74 10.60 5.48 -2.81
N GLY A 75 10.11 5.52 -4.05
CA GLY A 75 10.90 5.18 -5.25
C GLY A 75 11.87 6.27 -5.71
N ALA A 76 11.79 7.47 -5.12
CA ALA A 76 12.64 8.61 -5.43
C ALA A 76 12.72 9.58 -4.23
N ALA A 77 13.57 10.59 -4.30
CA ALA A 77 13.58 11.66 -3.30
C ALA A 77 12.28 12.46 -3.33
N ILE A 78 11.64 12.63 -2.17
CA ILE A 78 10.37 13.36 -2.03
C ILE A 78 10.63 14.61 -1.19
N ALA A 79 10.36 15.78 -1.75
CA ALA A 79 10.43 17.04 -1.01
C ALA A 79 9.22 17.17 -0.06
N ALA A 80 9.39 17.90 1.04
CA ALA A 80 8.30 18.18 1.95
C ALA A 80 7.16 18.94 1.24
N ASN A 81 5.91 18.65 1.64
CA ASN A 81 4.70 19.28 1.12
C ASN A 81 4.40 19.03 -0.38
N VAL A 82 4.93 17.94 -0.96
CA VAL A 82 4.59 17.48 -2.31
C VAL A 82 3.51 16.42 -2.25
N LEU A 83 2.53 16.50 -3.15
CA LEU A 83 1.55 15.44 -3.35
C LEU A 83 2.23 14.22 -3.98
N VAL A 84 1.99 13.05 -3.40
CA VAL A 84 2.57 11.79 -3.85
C VAL A 84 1.48 10.85 -4.32
N THR A 85 1.78 10.08 -5.36
CA THR A 85 0.92 8.99 -5.85
C THR A 85 1.75 7.72 -6.00
N ALA A 86 1.08 6.59 -6.15
CA ALA A 86 1.74 5.32 -6.42
C ALA A 86 2.21 5.27 -7.88
N HIS A 87 3.35 4.64 -8.13
CA HIS A 87 3.87 4.39 -9.47
C HIS A 87 4.60 3.05 -9.47
N ALA A 88 4.41 2.24 -10.52
CA ALA A 88 5.22 1.05 -10.69
C ALA A 88 6.64 1.43 -11.09
N THR A 89 7.61 1.19 -10.22
CA THR A 89 9.02 1.26 -10.61
C THR A 89 9.36 0.01 -11.41
N VAL A 90 9.62 0.18 -12.71
CA VAL A 90 10.22 -0.84 -13.58
C VAL A 90 11.74 -0.71 -13.53
N ASP A 91 12.37 -1.14 -12.44
CA ASP A 91 13.84 -1.27 -12.43
C ASP A 91 14.22 -2.56 -13.16
N GLY A 92 14.73 -2.37 -14.39
CA GLY A 92 15.49 -3.36 -15.16
C GLY A 92 16.99 -3.14 -15.02
#